data_AF-A0A3A2ZNI7-F1
#
_entry.id   AF-A0A3A2ZNI7-F1
#
_cell.length_a   1.000
_cell.length_b   1.000
_cell.length_c   1.000
_cell.angle_alpha   90.00
_cell.angle_beta   90.00
_cell.angle_gamma   90.00
#
_symmetry.space_group_name_H-M   'P 1'
#
loop_
_entity.id
_entity.type
_entity.pdbx_description
1 polymer ?
#
loop_
_entity_poly.entity_id
_entity_poly.type
_entity_poly.pdbx_seq_one_letter_code
_entity_poly.pdbx_strand_id
1 'polypeptide(L)'
;MARKANVVLSEDDDDAPIDSDPVCLLCGFDIKIMQSIAVTNTTFPGVAFEEKQWKIYIRTRRKYVLVPSREVENTYFYKYPRLWTAACRAIIKGPNTKHYLTGINILRFDGGCCRYVPRDPHLACIGTKSEDPEFDNSFVHYYTAEIGRQRKWLIGYQCGYSVHAHCWVLLDRVFDGGTEFVEAHLERFIRAARKYWRDHKSLYGSSNWGRQFCGGPPLTFMKCFYGCDIYQNPAVDPKVRRLIEQARKTKAKPSHLCSQFMRVSLDVATLIAEQLCPVNYTVADIKNIRNMLAAFQWVLPECFWSARCRRDVIFELGDIKEIDPINWGALQLDLMTLLIDGKSGLSNRARIIGVITSIKSIYFSMRK
;
A
#
# COMPACT_ATOMS: atom_id res chain seq x y z
N MET A 1 -32.94 -20.51 -23.88
CA MET A 1 -31.81 -21.21 -24.53
C MET A 1 -30.58 -20.33 -24.47
N ALA A 2 -29.70 -20.54 -23.49
CA ALA A 2 -28.45 -19.79 -23.37
C ALA A 2 -27.35 -20.51 -24.16
N ARG A 3 -26.83 -19.88 -25.21
CA ARG A 3 -25.66 -20.38 -25.96
C ARG A 3 -24.43 -20.32 -25.06
N LYS A 4 -23.91 -21.48 -24.66
CA LYS A 4 -22.53 -21.60 -24.15
C LYS A 4 -21.60 -21.24 -25.30
N ALA A 5 -20.95 -20.09 -25.24
CA ALA A 5 -19.82 -19.78 -26.09
C ALA A 5 -18.65 -20.65 -25.62
N ASN A 6 -18.48 -21.82 -26.24
CA ASN A 6 -17.21 -22.53 -26.18
C ASN A 6 -16.22 -21.73 -27.01
N VAL A 7 -15.37 -20.96 -26.33
CA VAL A 7 -14.18 -20.38 -26.94
C VAL A 7 -13.23 -21.55 -27.17
N VAL A 8 -13.25 -22.09 -28.39
CA VAL A 8 -12.21 -23.00 -28.88
C VAL A 8 -10.99 -22.12 -29.11
N LEU A 9 -9.99 -22.25 -28.24
CA LEU A 9 -8.69 -21.63 -28.45
C LEU A 9 -7.98 -22.46 -29.52
N SER A 10 -7.77 -21.88 -30.70
CA SER A 10 -6.95 -22.47 -31.77
C SER A 10 -5.50 -22.59 -31.30
N GLU A 11 -4.89 -23.76 -31.51
CA GLU A 11 -3.54 -24.09 -31.04
C GLU A 11 -2.40 -23.47 -31.88
N ASP A 12 -2.72 -22.61 -32.86
CA ASP A 12 -1.74 -22.01 -33.81
C ASP A 12 -1.60 -20.47 -33.72
N ASP A 13 -2.20 -19.79 -32.72
CA ASP A 13 -2.09 -18.33 -32.58
C ASP A 13 -0.84 -17.90 -31.77
N ASP A 14 0.32 -17.84 -32.44
CA ASP A 14 1.53 -17.15 -31.94
C ASP A 14 1.33 -15.62 -31.76
N ASP A 15 0.14 -15.10 -32.08
CA ASP A 15 -0.25 -13.69 -31.97
C ASP A 15 -1.00 -13.37 -30.65
N ALA A 16 -0.72 -14.10 -29.56
CA ALA A 16 -1.23 -13.72 -28.24
C ALA A 16 -0.83 -12.25 -27.95
N PRO A 17 -1.79 -11.34 -27.75
CA PRO A 17 -1.49 -9.94 -27.84
C PRO A 17 -0.68 -9.47 -26.63
N ILE A 18 0.39 -8.70 -26.91
CA ILE A 18 1.31 -8.20 -25.89
C ILE A 18 0.54 -7.35 -24.88
N ASP A 19 0.47 -7.87 -23.67
CA ASP A 19 -0.21 -7.23 -22.56
C ASP A 19 0.66 -6.13 -21.94
N SER A 20 0.05 -4.98 -21.60
CA SER A 20 0.79 -3.88 -20.98
C SER A 20 1.05 -4.15 -19.50
N ASP A 21 2.19 -3.72 -18.96
CA ASP A 21 2.48 -3.84 -17.53
C ASP A 21 1.31 -3.35 -16.66
N PRO A 22 0.82 -4.16 -15.70
CA PRO A 22 -0.27 -3.75 -14.83
C PRO A 22 0.18 -2.57 -13.96
N VAL A 23 -0.63 -1.52 -13.91
CA VAL A 23 -0.42 -0.36 -13.03
C VAL A 23 -1.55 -0.31 -12.02
N CYS A 24 -1.21 -0.14 -10.74
CA CYS A 24 -2.19 -0.09 -9.67
C CYS A 24 -3.09 1.13 -9.81
N LEU A 25 -4.40 0.90 -9.91
CA LEU A 25 -5.41 1.95 -10.03
C LEU A 25 -5.43 2.94 -8.84
N LEU A 26 -4.94 2.54 -7.66
CA LEU A 26 -5.01 3.36 -6.44
C LEU A 26 -3.73 4.13 -6.13
N CYS A 27 -2.58 3.66 -6.59
CA CYS A 27 -1.30 4.31 -6.28
C CYS A 27 -0.51 4.75 -7.50
N GLY A 28 -0.97 4.39 -8.72
CA GLY A 28 -0.36 4.75 -9.99
C GLY A 28 0.99 4.11 -10.25
N PHE A 29 1.42 3.19 -9.38
CA PHE A 29 2.68 2.49 -9.50
C PHE A 29 2.48 1.16 -10.21
N ASP A 30 3.44 0.80 -11.06
CA ASP A 30 3.43 -0.51 -11.72
C ASP A 30 3.39 -1.59 -10.65
N ILE A 31 2.57 -2.60 -10.90
CA ILE A 31 2.60 -3.85 -10.15
C ILE A 31 3.79 -4.61 -10.69
N LYS A 32 4.97 -4.12 -10.27
CA LYS A 32 6.24 -4.55 -10.82
C LYS A 32 6.42 -6.01 -10.50
N ILE A 33 6.69 -6.69 -11.59
CA ILE A 33 7.29 -7.98 -11.57
C ILE A 33 8.79 -7.77 -11.25
N MET A 34 9.31 -8.42 -10.20
CA MET A 34 10.63 -8.13 -9.62
C MET A 34 11.80 -8.37 -10.59
N GLN A 35 12.20 -7.35 -11.34
CA GLN A 35 13.24 -7.46 -12.38
C GLN A 35 14.71 -7.24 -11.94
N SER A 36 15.06 -7.05 -10.66
CA SER A 36 16.46 -6.67 -10.33
C SER A 36 17.15 -7.50 -9.24
N ILE A 37 17.79 -8.58 -9.68
CA ILE A 37 19.24 -8.92 -9.59
C ILE A 37 19.91 -9.07 -8.20
N ALA A 38 19.38 -8.54 -7.10
CA ALA A 38 20.12 -8.55 -5.82
C ALA A 38 19.41 -9.27 -4.66
N VAL A 39 18.20 -9.78 -4.86
CA VAL A 39 17.45 -10.48 -3.82
C VAL A 39 16.99 -11.80 -4.41
N THR A 40 17.88 -12.80 -4.34
CA THR A 40 17.66 -14.24 -4.55
C THR A 40 16.58 -14.60 -5.58
N ASN A 41 16.93 -14.70 -6.86
CA ASN A 41 16.19 -15.45 -7.91
C ASN A 41 14.68 -15.63 -7.63
N THR A 42 13.96 -14.51 -7.48
CA THR A 42 12.54 -14.47 -7.06
C THR A 42 11.58 -14.94 -8.14
N THR A 43 12.13 -15.35 -9.27
CA THR A 43 11.49 -16.16 -10.29
C THR A 43 11.15 -17.56 -9.79
N PHE A 44 11.74 -18.04 -8.68
CA PHE A 44 11.42 -19.38 -8.17
C PHE A 44 9.98 -19.49 -7.66
N PRO A 45 9.25 -20.54 -8.08
CA PRO A 45 7.94 -20.84 -7.51
C PRO A 45 8.06 -20.97 -5.99
N GLY A 46 7.27 -20.20 -5.23
CA GLY A 46 7.19 -20.33 -3.78
C GLY A 46 8.09 -19.42 -2.93
N VAL A 47 8.58 -18.28 -3.45
CA VAL A 47 9.26 -17.23 -2.64
C VAL A 47 8.46 -16.87 -1.39
N ALA A 48 7.14 -16.78 -1.54
CA ALA A 48 6.24 -16.50 -0.43
C ALA A 48 6.31 -17.58 0.66
N PHE A 49 6.59 -18.84 0.30
CA PHE A 49 6.73 -19.93 1.27
C PHE A 49 8.00 -19.83 2.12
N GLU A 50 8.93 -18.94 1.80
CA GLU A 50 10.08 -18.68 2.65
C GLU A 50 9.73 -17.80 3.87
N GLU A 51 8.57 -17.16 3.84
CA GLU A 51 8.01 -16.49 5.01
C GLU A 51 7.54 -17.52 6.03
N LYS A 52 7.78 -17.22 7.31
CA LYS A 52 7.59 -18.18 8.42
C LYS A 52 6.18 -18.77 8.45
N GLN A 53 5.15 -17.96 8.17
CA GLN A 53 3.75 -18.39 8.19
C GLN A 53 3.40 -19.36 7.05
N TRP A 54 4.11 -19.32 5.92
CA TRP A 54 3.78 -20.13 4.73
C TRP A 54 4.76 -21.26 4.45
N LYS A 55 5.79 -21.40 5.28
CA LYS A 55 6.81 -22.45 5.18
C LYS A 55 6.24 -23.87 5.21
N ILE A 56 5.09 -24.06 5.86
CA ILE A 56 4.38 -25.35 5.88
C ILE A 56 3.96 -25.82 4.48
N TYR A 57 3.75 -24.87 3.55
CA TYR A 57 3.23 -25.18 2.21
C TYR A 57 4.29 -25.67 1.23
N ILE A 58 5.59 -25.46 1.53
CA ILE A 58 6.72 -25.92 0.70
C ILE A 58 6.58 -27.42 0.37
N ARG A 59 6.14 -28.22 1.34
CA ARG A 59 6.04 -29.68 1.22
C ARG A 59 4.75 -30.18 0.57
N THR A 60 3.77 -29.31 0.32
CA THR A 60 2.48 -29.75 -0.24
C THR A 60 2.61 -30.17 -1.70
N ARG A 61 1.89 -31.18 -2.17
CA ARG A 61 1.91 -31.58 -3.59
C ARG A 61 0.97 -30.75 -4.48
N ARG A 62 0.43 -29.63 -3.96
CA ARG A 62 -0.54 -28.81 -4.69
C ARG A 62 0.17 -28.00 -5.79
N LYS A 63 -0.48 -27.87 -6.96
CA LYS A 63 0.00 -27.05 -8.08
C LYS A 63 0.14 -25.57 -7.70
N TYR A 64 -0.83 -25.08 -6.93
CA TYR A 64 -0.88 -23.74 -6.37
C TYR A 64 -1.43 -23.79 -4.93
N VAL A 65 -1.16 -22.74 -4.15
CA VAL A 65 -1.57 -22.64 -2.73
C VAL A 65 -2.48 -21.44 -2.54
N LEU A 66 -3.72 -21.72 -2.13
CA LEU A 66 -4.72 -20.73 -1.76
C LEU A 66 -4.77 -20.58 -0.23
N VAL A 67 -4.77 -19.33 0.24
CA VAL A 67 -4.98 -18.94 1.64
C VAL A 67 -6.06 -17.85 1.72
N PRO A 68 -6.64 -17.56 2.90
CA PRO A 68 -7.51 -16.40 3.06
C PRO A 68 -6.79 -15.10 2.67
N SER A 69 -7.44 -14.25 1.88
CA SER A 69 -6.87 -12.97 1.40
C SER A 69 -6.39 -12.05 2.53
N ARG A 70 -7.16 -12.00 3.63
CA ARG A 70 -6.81 -11.27 4.86
C ARG A 70 -5.45 -11.67 5.44
N GLU A 71 -4.98 -12.89 5.19
CA GLU A 71 -3.67 -13.35 5.66
C GLU A 71 -2.54 -12.62 4.91
N VAL A 72 -2.69 -12.45 3.59
CA VAL A 72 -1.74 -11.69 2.77
C VAL A 72 -1.79 -10.20 3.08
N GLU A 73 -2.99 -9.64 3.25
CA GLU A 73 -3.21 -8.23 3.53
C GLU A 73 -2.66 -7.76 4.89
N ASN A 74 -2.68 -8.65 5.89
CA ASN A 74 -2.15 -8.37 7.22
C ASN A 74 -0.68 -8.80 7.39
N THR A 75 -0.05 -9.33 6.33
CA THR A 75 1.32 -9.83 6.39
C THR A 75 2.33 -8.72 6.14
N TYR A 76 3.34 -8.65 7.00
CA TYR A 76 4.59 -7.98 6.69
C TYR A 76 5.62 -9.01 6.22
N PHE A 77 6.15 -8.83 5.00
CA PHE A 77 7.18 -9.70 4.42
C PHE A 77 8.54 -9.33 4.98
N TYR A 78 9.06 -10.10 5.94
CA TYR A 78 10.34 -9.77 6.57
C TYR A 78 11.52 -10.10 5.66
N LYS A 79 11.45 -11.26 4.99
CA LYS A 79 12.54 -11.73 4.13
C LYS A 79 12.52 -11.00 2.79
N TYR A 80 11.32 -10.78 2.27
CA TYR A 80 11.11 -10.12 0.98
C TYR A 80 10.16 -8.93 1.10
N PRO A 81 10.55 -7.81 1.74
CA PRO A 81 9.68 -6.65 1.92
C PRO A 81 9.02 -6.18 0.63
N ARG A 82 9.73 -6.26 -0.50
CA ARG A 82 9.21 -5.83 -1.80
C ARG A 82 8.14 -6.76 -2.38
N LEU A 83 7.90 -7.95 -1.83
CA LEU A 83 6.93 -8.92 -2.35
C LEU A 83 5.51 -8.36 -2.39
N TRP A 84 5.19 -7.42 -1.50
CA TRP A 84 3.87 -6.79 -1.51
C TRP A 84 3.59 -6.02 -2.82
N THR A 85 4.60 -5.51 -3.54
CA THR A 85 4.36 -4.80 -4.82
C THR A 85 3.94 -5.74 -5.94
N ALA A 86 4.09 -7.06 -5.76
CA ALA A 86 3.60 -8.06 -6.68
C ALA A 86 2.23 -8.62 -6.27
N ALA A 87 1.81 -8.43 -5.02
CA ALA A 87 0.51 -8.89 -4.53
C ALA A 87 -0.61 -7.95 -5.02
N CYS A 88 -1.45 -8.43 -5.93
CA CYS A 88 -2.51 -7.64 -6.53
C CYS A 88 -3.86 -8.36 -6.59
N ARG A 89 -4.92 -7.56 -6.56
CA ARG A 89 -6.30 -7.88 -6.95
C ARG A 89 -6.57 -7.30 -8.33
N ALA A 90 -7.63 -7.77 -8.98
CA ALA A 90 -8.15 -7.18 -10.19
C ALA A 90 -9.61 -6.75 -9.99
N ILE A 91 -10.00 -5.68 -10.67
CA ILE A 91 -11.40 -5.26 -10.81
C ILE A 91 -11.80 -5.55 -12.25
N ILE A 92 -12.61 -6.59 -12.43
CA ILE A 92 -12.90 -7.18 -13.74
C ILE A 92 -14.38 -6.97 -14.07
N LYS A 93 -14.68 -6.69 -15.34
CA LYS A 93 -16.07 -6.60 -15.82
C LYS A 93 -16.62 -8.01 -16.07
N GLY A 94 -17.53 -8.47 -15.22
CA GLY A 94 -18.16 -9.79 -15.36
C GLY A 94 -19.09 -9.93 -16.57
N PRO A 95 -19.60 -11.15 -16.84
CA PRO A 95 -20.46 -11.44 -17.99
C PRO A 95 -21.75 -10.61 -17.99
N ASN A 96 -22.26 -10.26 -16.79
CA ASN A 96 -23.44 -9.40 -16.62
C ASN A 96 -23.13 -7.91 -16.77
N THR A 97 -21.96 -7.56 -17.35
CA THR A 97 -21.43 -6.20 -17.50
C THR A 97 -21.12 -5.45 -16.19
N LYS A 98 -21.39 -6.03 -15.02
CA LYS A 98 -21.04 -5.48 -13.71
C LYS A 98 -19.59 -5.77 -13.36
N HIS A 99 -18.91 -4.80 -12.77
CA HIS A 99 -17.56 -5.01 -12.23
C HIS A 99 -17.63 -5.82 -10.93
N TYR A 100 -16.62 -6.65 -10.68
CA TYR A 100 -16.42 -7.35 -9.42
C TYR A 100 -14.93 -7.38 -9.05
N LEU A 101 -14.65 -7.49 -7.76
CA LEU A 101 -13.30 -7.63 -7.23
C LEU A 101 -12.89 -9.11 -7.23
N THR A 102 -11.65 -9.40 -7.61
CA THR A 102 -11.07 -10.73 -7.53
C THR A 102 -10.30 -10.95 -6.23
N GLY A 103 -9.88 -12.18 -6.00
CA GLY A 103 -8.88 -12.53 -5.00
C GLY A 103 -7.50 -11.96 -5.32
N ILE A 104 -6.55 -12.28 -4.46
CA ILE A 104 -5.16 -11.81 -4.58
C ILE A 104 -4.33 -12.86 -5.34
N ASN A 105 -3.46 -12.41 -6.24
CA ASN A 105 -2.34 -13.22 -6.71
C ASN A 105 -1.03 -12.44 -6.55
N ILE A 106 0.07 -13.15 -6.31
CA ILE A 106 1.41 -12.59 -6.32
C ILE A 106 1.99 -12.80 -7.72
N LEU A 107 2.04 -11.75 -8.52
CA LEU A 107 2.48 -11.83 -9.93
C LEU A 107 3.96 -12.22 -10.04
N ARG A 108 4.29 -13.06 -11.03
CA ARG A 108 5.62 -13.64 -11.25
C ARG A 108 6.31 -13.06 -12.49
N PHE A 109 7.65 -13.12 -12.48
CA PHE A 109 8.56 -12.63 -13.54
C PHE A 109 8.90 -13.68 -14.56
N ASP A 110 7.97 -13.89 -15.46
CA ASP A 110 8.10 -14.69 -16.66
C ASP A 110 7.41 -13.89 -17.76
N GLY A 111 8.18 -13.51 -18.77
CA GLY A 111 7.84 -12.52 -19.82
C GLY A 111 6.65 -12.86 -20.73
N GLY A 112 5.71 -13.67 -20.27
CA GLY A 112 4.44 -13.99 -20.92
C GLY A 112 3.29 -14.29 -19.95
N CYS A 113 3.46 -14.16 -18.64
CA CYS A 113 2.49 -14.76 -17.71
C CYS A 113 1.22 -13.91 -17.49
N CYS A 114 0.22 -14.26 -18.30
CA CYS A 114 -1.04 -14.79 -17.82
C CYS A 114 -1.48 -14.28 -16.43
N ARG A 115 -2.32 -13.23 -16.41
CA ARG A 115 -2.84 -12.67 -15.15
C ARG A 115 -4.02 -13.47 -14.64
N TYR A 116 -3.73 -14.66 -14.15
CA TYR A 116 -4.69 -15.44 -13.40
C TYR A 116 -4.79 -14.89 -11.99
N VAL A 117 -6.02 -14.60 -11.56
CA VAL A 117 -6.36 -14.22 -10.20
C VAL A 117 -7.51 -15.10 -9.72
N PRO A 118 -7.57 -15.47 -8.42
CA PRO A 118 -8.71 -16.22 -7.90
C PRO A 118 -10.01 -15.42 -8.12
N ARG A 119 -11.10 -16.07 -8.52
CA ARG A 119 -12.40 -15.42 -8.70
C ARG A 119 -12.99 -14.97 -7.37
N ASP A 120 -12.74 -15.72 -6.30
CA ASP A 120 -13.22 -15.41 -4.95
C ASP A 120 -12.37 -14.27 -4.35
N PRO A 121 -12.97 -13.11 -4.03
CA PRO A 121 -12.26 -11.98 -3.41
C PRO A 121 -11.68 -12.31 -2.03
N HIS A 122 -12.17 -13.37 -1.36
CA HIS A 122 -11.69 -13.77 -0.05
C HIS A 122 -10.50 -14.73 -0.10
N LEU A 123 -10.02 -15.13 -1.29
CA LEU A 123 -8.88 -16.02 -1.46
C LEU A 123 -7.64 -15.28 -2.01
N ALA A 124 -6.48 -15.82 -1.68
CA ALA A 124 -5.19 -15.39 -2.20
C ALA A 124 -4.35 -16.57 -2.65
N CYS A 125 -3.81 -16.50 -3.87
CA CYS A 125 -2.78 -17.39 -4.36
C CYS A 125 -1.41 -16.83 -3.96
N ILE A 126 -0.74 -17.52 -3.04
CA ILE A 126 0.58 -17.09 -2.51
C ILE A 126 1.75 -17.77 -3.23
N GLY A 127 1.48 -18.73 -4.10
CA GLY A 127 2.54 -19.37 -4.87
C GLY A 127 2.05 -20.55 -5.69
N THR A 128 2.79 -20.83 -6.75
CA THR A 128 2.66 -22.01 -7.57
C THR A 128 3.93 -22.86 -7.46
N LYS A 129 3.90 -24.11 -7.93
CA LYS A 129 5.10 -24.97 -8.02
C LYS A 129 5.66 -25.08 -9.44
N SER A 130 4.80 -24.90 -10.44
CA SER A 130 5.17 -24.92 -11.86
C SER A 130 5.53 -23.50 -12.33
N GLU A 131 6.41 -23.40 -13.33
CA GLU A 131 6.61 -22.18 -14.11
C GLU A 131 5.34 -21.85 -14.90
N ASP A 132 4.71 -22.88 -15.48
CA ASP A 132 3.40 -22.79 -16.13
C ASP A 132 2.32 -23.50 -15.28
N PRO A 133 1.74 -22.81 -14.29
CA PRO A 133 0.64 -23.37 -13.52
C PRO A 133 -0.63 -23.48 -14.37
N GLU A 134 -1.13 -24.71 -14.51
CA GLU A 134 -2.50 -24.93 -14.97
C GLU A 134 -3.47 -24.47 -13.87
N PHE A 135 -4.13 -23.34 -14.12
CA PHE A 135 -5.20 -22.84 -13.26
C PHE A 135 -6.54 -23.46 -13.69
N ASP A 136 -7.36 -23.83 -12.71
CA ASP A 136 -8.72 -24.30 -12.97
C ASP A 136 -9.73 -23.14 -13.03
N ASN A 137 -11.02 -23.49 -13.13
CA ASN A 137 -12.12 -22.52 -13.22
C ASN A 137 -12.28 -21.60 -12.00
N SER A 138 -11.58 -21.87 -10.89
CA SER A 138 -11.56 -20.98 -9.71
C SER A 138 -10.73 -19.71 -9.96
N PHE A 139 -9.97 -19.65 -11.05
CA PHE A 139 -9.24 -18.48 -11.48
C PHE A 139 -9.89 -17.82 -12.71
N VAL A 140 -9.50 -16.57 -12.94
CA VAL A 140 -9.87 -15.81 -14.13
C VAL A 140 -8.64 -15.13 -14.70
N HIS A 141 -8.45 -15.27 -16.01
CA HIS A 141 -7.46 -14.53 -16.78
C HIS A 141 -8.01 -13.15 -17.14
N TYR A 142 -7.16 -12.11 -17.13
CA TYR A 142 -7.53 -10.78 -17.62
C TYR A 142 -6.37 -9.99 -18.22
N TYR A 143 -6.70 -9.13 -19.18
CA TYR A 143 -5.79 -8.15 -19.77
C TYR A 143 -5.87 -6.81 -19.05
N THR A 144 -4.76 -6.05 -19.02
CA THR A 144 -4.70 -4.79 -18.26
C THR A 144 -5.56 -3.77 -18.97
N ALA A 145 -6.54 -3.23 -18.25
CA ALA A 145 -7.32 -2.11 -18.73
C ALA A 145 -6.48 -0.83 -18.68
N GLU A 146 -6.45 -0.08 -19.79
CA GLU A 146 -5.85 1.25 -19.81
C GLU A 146 -6.71 2.30 -19.08
N ILE A 147 -6.08 3.29 -18.43
CA ILE A 147 -6.78 4.46 -17.88
C ILE A 147 -7.46 5.29 -18.97
N GLY A 148 -6.79 5.39 -20.12
CA GLY A 148 -7.24 6.10 -21.30
C GLY A 148 -8.25 5.32 -22.13
N ARG A 149 -8.06 5.33 -23.45
CA ARG A 149 -8.90 4.59 -24.40
C ARG A 149 -8.36 3.18 -24.52
N GLN A 150 -9.20 2.16 -24.30
CA GLN A 150 -8.78 0.77 -24.52
C GLN A 150 -8.33 0.55 -25.97
N ARG A 151 -7.30 -0.29 -26.15
CA ARG A 151 -6.81 -0.68 -27.46
C ARG A 151 -7.87 -1.47 -28.21
N LYS A 152 -7.96 -1.29 -29.53
CA LYS A 152 -8.97 -1.97 -30.37
C LYS A 152 -8.83 -3.49 -30.35
N TRP A 153 -7.61 -4.00 -30.27
CA TRP A 153 -7.36 -5.45 -30.24
C TRP A 153 -7.80 -6.11 -28.94
N LEU A 154 -8.06 -5.35 -27.86
CA LEU A 154 -8.63 -5.86 -26.61
C LEU A 154 -10.15 -6.04 -26.66
N ILE A 155 -10.81 -5.72 -27.78
CA ILE A 155 -12.25 -5.93 -27.95
C ILE A 155 -12.53 -7.43 -27.93
N GLY A 156 -13.48 -7.85 -27.09
CA GLY A 156 -13.84 -9.26 -26.90
C GLY A 156 -13.03 -9.96 -25.79
N TYR A 157 -11.91 -9.38 -25.36
CA TYR A 157 -11.11 -9.91 -24.27
C TYR A 157 -11.58 -9.42 -22.90
N GLN A 158 -11.36 -10.26 -21.89
CA GLN A 158 -11.64 -9.93 -20.51
C GLN A 158 -10.60 -8.92 -20.00
N CYS A 159 -10.97 -7.64 -19.90
CA CYS A 159 -10.09 -6.61 -19.34
C CYS A 159 -10.40 -6.33 -17.87
N GLY A 160 -9.38 -5.89 -17.12
CA GLY A 160 -9.53 -5.52 -15.70
C GLY A 160 -8.49 -4.51 -15.24
N TYR A 161 -8.81 -3.77 -14.19
CA TYR A 161 -7.88 -2.84 -13.54
C TYR A 161 -7.19 -3.54 -12.37
N SER A 162 -5.86 -3.48 -12.33
CA SER A 162 -5.10 -4.09 -11.24
C SER A 162 -5.01 -3.14 -10.04
N VAL A 163 -4.98 -3.71 -8.84
CA VAL A 163 -4.84 -2.96 -7.58
C VAL A 163 -3.92 -3.73 -6.65
N HIS A 164 -2.89 -3.10 -6.10
CA HIS A 164 -2.09 -3.74 -5.04
C HIS A 164 -2.99 -4.13 -3.87
N ALA A 165 -2.83 -5.35 -3.33
CA ALA A 165 -3.65 -5.85 -2.22
C ALA A 165 -3.63 -4.88 -1.03
N HIS A 166 -2.45 -4.38 -0.66
CA HIS A 166 -2.31 -3.42 0.44
C HIS A 166 -2.86 -2.03 0.13
N CYS A 167 -2.94 -1.62 -1.15
CA CYS A 167 -3.62 -0.37 -1.49
C CYS A 167 -5.15 -0.51 -1.36
N TRP A 168 -5.69 -1.70 -1.64
CA TRP A 168 -7.13 -1.98 -1.51
C TRP A 168 -7.60 -1.82 -0.06
N VAL A 169 -6.86 -2.40 0.90
CA VAL A 169 -7.15 -2.31 2.34
C VAL A 169 -7.16 -0.86 2.85
N LEU A 170 -6.40 0.04 2.23
CA LEU A 170 -6.40 1.46 2.63
C LEU A 170 -7.72 2.18 2.30
N LEU A 171 -8.60 1.60 1.47
CA LEU A 171 -9.94 2.15 1.23
C LEU A 171 -10.78 2.17 2.50
N ASP A 172 -10.61 1.19 3.41
CA ASP A 172 -11.30 1.14 4.71
C ASP A 172 -10.99 2.34 5.60
N ARG A 173 -9.90 3.05 5.32
CA ARG A 173 -9.49 4.24 6.07
C ARG A 173 -9.98 5.54 5.45
N VAL A 174 -10.39 5.53 4.19
CA VAL A 174 -10.72 6.74 3.44
C VAL A 174 -12.21 6.83 3.11
N PHE A 175 -12.85 5.72 2.74
CA PHE A 175 -14.29 5.68 2.45
C PHE A 175 -15.09 5.33 3.69
N ASP A 176 -16.16 6.08 3.93
CA ASP A 176 -17.14 5.75 4.97
C ASP A 176 -17.88 4.48 4.53
N GLY A 177 -17.86 3.42 5.34
CA GLY A 177 -18.29 2.07 4.93
C GLY A 177 -17.23 1.26 4.18
N GLY A 178 -16.02 1.80 4.03
CA GLY A 178 -14.81 1.10 3.59
C GLY A 178 -14.89 0.42 2.22
N THR A 179 -14.22 -0.72 2.11
CA THR A 179 -14.14 -1.56 0.91
C THR A 179 -15.51 -2.06 0.47
N GLU A 180 -16.38 -2.46 1.40
CA GLU A 180 -17.75 -2.90 1.09
C GLU A 180 -18.56 -1.82 0.35
N PHE A 181 -18.46 -0.56 0.79
CA PHE A 181 -19.10 0.56 0.10
C PHE A 181 -18.57 0.74 -1.33
N VAL A 182 -17.25 0.61 -1.52
CA VAL A 182 -16.62 0.75 -2.83
C VAL A 182 -16.98 -0.41 -3.75
N GLU A 183 -17.04 -1.64 -3.23
CA GLU A 183 -17.42 -2.85 -3.98
C GLU A 183 -18.85 -2.76 -4.53
N ALA A 184 -19.77 -2.19 -3.74
CA ALA A 184 -21.14 -1.94 -4.20
C ALA A 184 -21.22 -0.91 -5.36
N HIS A 185 -20.18 -0.09 -5.56
CA HIS A 185 -20.17 1.04 -6.50
C HIS A 185 -18.94 1.06 -7.43
N LEU A 186 -18.37 -0.11 -7.75
CA LEU A 186 -17.11 -0.24 -8.49
C LEU A 186 -17.08 0.54 -9.81
N GLU A 187 -18.19 0.58 -10.56
CA GLU A 187 -18.21 1.30 -11.85
C GLU A 187 -17.97 2.81 -11.67
N ARG A 188 -18.66 3.43 -10.71
CA ARG A 188 -18.48 4.85 -10.40
C ARG A 188 -17.10 5.11 -9.83
N PHE A 189 -16.60 4.20 -8.98
CA PHE A 189 -15.25 4.26 -8.42
C PHE A 189 -14.17 4.24 -9.51
N ILE A 190 -14.23 3.28 -10.44
CA ILE A 190 -13.31 3.17 -11.58
C ILE A 190 -13.35 4.45 -12.43
N ARG A 191 -14.55 4.99 -12.71
CA ARG A 191 -14.67 6.25 -13.46
C ARG A 191 -13.97 7.40 -12.75
N ALA A 192 -14.11 7.51 -11.44
CA ALA A 192 -13.44 8.53 -10.64
C ALA A 192 -11.92 8.38 -10.66
N ALA A 193 -11.42 7.16 -10.43
CA ALA A 193 -9.99 6.86 -10.48
C ALA A 193 -9.39 7.12 -11.88
N ARG A 194 -10.08 6.75 -12.96
CA ARG A 194 -9.65 7.06 -14.32
C ARG A 194 -9.64 8.55 -14.62
N LYS A 195 -10.61 9.31 -14.10
CA LYS A 195 -10.60 10.76 -14.22
C LYS A 195 -9.37 11.35 -13.52
N TYR A 196 -9.13 10.94 -12.27
CA TYR A 196 -7.94 11.37 -11.52
C TYR A 196 -6.65 11.14 -12.32
N TRP A 197 -6.42 9.93 -12.82
CA TRP A 197 -5.18 9.61 -13.52
C TRP A 197 -5.06 10.23 -14.92
N ARG A 198 -6.18 10.53 -15.60
CA ARG A 198 -6.13 11.33 -16.83
C ARG A 198 -5.66 12.75 -16.56
N ASP A 199 -6.10 13.32 -15.44
CA ASP A 199 -5.71 14.66 -15.01
C ASP A 199 -4.27 14.67 -14.42
N HIS A 200 -3.71 13.50 -14.09
CA HIS A 200 -2.36 13.32 -13.52
C HIS A 200 -1.48 12.32 -14.32
N LYS A 201 -1.54 12.40 -15.65
CA LYS A 201 -0.93 11.39 -16.54
C LYS A 201 0.58 11.19 -16.31
N SER A 202 1.31 12.24 -15.92
CA SER A 202 2.76 12.19 -15.63
C SER A 202 3.12 11.40 -14.37
N LEU A 203 2.14 11.08 -13.52
CA LEU A 203 2.34 10.30 -12.30
C LEU A 203 1.87 8.84 -12.45
N TYR A 204 1.06 8.54 -13.48
CA TYR A 204 0.49 7.21 -13.67
C TYR A 204 1.40 6.32 -14.50
N GLY A 205 1.73 5.13 -13.98
CA GLY A 205 2.63 4.20 -14.68
C GLY A 205 4.01 4.78 -14.87
N SER A 206 4.38 5.79 -14.06
CA SER A 206 5.73 6.35 -13.96
C SER A 206 6.64 5.33 -13.31
N SER A 207 6.88 4.30 -14.10
CA SER A 207 7.92 3.32 -14.01
C SER A 207 9.25 4.05 -14.04
N ASN A 208 10.19 3.57 -13.24
CA ASN A 208 11.57 4.04 -13.18
C ASN A 208 12.34 3.98 -14.53
N TRP A 209 11.73 3.96 -15.72
CA TRP A 209 12.44 3.86 -17.01
C TRP A 209 13.29 5.10 -17.36
N GLY A 210 13.15 6.21 -16.62
CA GLY A 210 14.21 7.24 -16.55
C GLY A 210 15.55 6.72 -15.97
N ARG A 211 15.59 5.46 -15.48
CA ARG A 211 16.74 4.73 -14.92
C ARG A 211 18.00 4.80 -15.77
N GLN A 212 17.87 4.93 -17.09
CA GLN A 212 19.02 4.76 -17.97
C GLN A 212 19.96 5.98 -17.97
N PHE A 213 19.56 7.11 -17.38
CA PHE A 213 20.36 8.35 -17.44
C PHE A 213 20.90 8.85 -16.09
N CYS A 214 20.57 8.21 -14.96
CA CYS A 214 21.03 8.65 -13.66
C CYS A 214 21.71 7.49 -12.94
N GLY A 215 23.03 7.34 -13.09
CA GLY A 215 23.87 6.30 -12.48
C GLY A 215 23.98 6.32 -10.94
N GLY A 216 22.95 6.76 -10.24
CA GLY A 216 22.88 6.77 -8.77
C GLY A 216 22.22 5.49 -8.22
N PRO A 217 22.50 5.12 -6.95
CA PRO A 217 21.89 3.96 -6.32
C PRO A 217 20.35 4.09 -6.26
N PRO A 218 19.58 2.99 -6.45
CA PRO A 218 18.13 3.02 -6.63
C PRO A 218 17.31 3.72 -5.53
N LEU A 219 17.82 3.72 -4.29
CA LEU A 219 17.15 4.29 -3.12
C LEU A 219 17.15 5.82 -3.11
N THR A 220 18.24 6.45 -3.58
CA THR A 220 18.38 7.91 -3.55
C THR A 220 17.44 8.57 -4.57
N PHE A 221 17.28 7.95 -5.74
CA PHE A 221 16.41 8.47 -6.81
C PHE A 221 14.92 8.42 -6.45
N MET A 222 14.45 7.34 -5.83
CA MET A 222 13.02 7.20 -5.51
C MET A 222 12.57 8.18 -4.41
N LYS A 223 13.47 8.51 -3.49
CA LYS A 223 13.25 9.59 -2.53
C LYS A 223 13.14 10.96 -3.24
N CYS A 224 13.85 11.17 -4.35
CA CYS A 224 13.74 12.42 -5.12
C CYS A 224 12.38 12.59 -5.82
N PHE A 225 11.80 11.52 -6.37
CA PHE A 225 10.52 11.64 -7.11
C PHE A 225 9.29 11.54 -6.22
N TYR A 226 9.32 10.64 -5.23
CA TYR A 226 8.13 10.34 -4.42
C TYR A 226 8.28 10.73 -2.95
N GLY A 227 9.48 11.11 -2.49
CA GLY A 227 9.74 11.41 -1.09
C GLY A 227 9.76 10.19 -0.16
N CYS A 228 9.57 8.97 -0.68
CA CYS A 228 9.43 7.76 0.12
C CYS A 228 9.92 6.48 -0.58
N ASP A 229 10.25 5.45 0.22
CA ASP A 229 10.45 4.08 -0.27
C ASP A 229 9.09 3.44 -0.58
N ILE A 230 8.69 3.53 -1.85
CA ILE A 230 7.44 2.96 -2.35
C ILE A 230 7.44 1.43 -2.43
N TYR A 231 8.51 0.75 -2.00
CA TYR A 231 8.52 -0.70 -1.82
C TYR A 231 8.36 -1.12 -0.35
N GLN A 232 8.09 -0.19 0.57
CA GLN A 232 7.67 -0.53 1.92
C GLN A 232 6.17 -0.73 1.99
N ASN A 233 5.74 -1.76 2.73
CA ASN A 233 4.34 -2.12 2.88
C ASN A 233 3.57 -0.92 3.47
N PRO A 234 2.60 -0.35 2.74
CA PRO A 234 1.89 0.83 3.21
C PRO A 234 0.81 0.49 4.24
N ALA A 235 0.34 -0.76 4.37
CA ALA A 235 -0.73 -1.10 5.32
C ALA A 235 -0.22 -1.75 6.62
N VAL A 236 1.00 -2.27 6.64
CA VAL A 236 1.57 -2.87 7.87
C VAL A 236 2.99 -2.36 8.06
N ASP A 237 3.24 -1.59 9.14
CA ASP A 237 4.58 -1.16 9.52
C ASP A 237 4.93 -1.66 10.94
N PRO A 238 5.76 -2.71 11.06
CA PRO A 238 6.19 -3.23 12.36
C PRO A 238 6.94 -2.22 13.23
N LYS A 239 7.54 -1.17 12.66
CA LYS A 239 8.21 -0.12 13.44
C LYS A 239 7.20 0.67 14.25
N VAL A 240 6.02 0.96 13.71
CA VAL A 240 4.93 1.66 14.42
C VAL A 240 4.50 0.87 15.65
N ARG A 241 4.20 -0.43 15.48
CA ARG A 241 3.80 -1.30 16.59
C ARG A 241 4.87 -1.40 17.67
N ARG A 242 6.14 -1.53 17.29
CA ARG A 242 7.26 -1.54 18.25
C ARG A 242 7.35 -0.24 19.04
N LEU A 243 7.16 0.91 18.41
CA LEU A 243 7.16 2.20 19.12
C LEU A 243 5.99 2.30 20.11
N ILE A 244 4.79 1.87 19.73
CA ILE A 244 3.62 1.82 20.62
C ILE A 244 3.87 0.88 21.81
N GLU A 245 4.41 -0.32 21.56
CA GLU A 245 4.75 -1.29 22.59
C GLU A 245 5.85 -0.78 23.53
N GLN A 246 6.87 -0.11 22.99
CA GLN A 246 7.92 0.51 23.79
C GLN A 246 7.34 1.62 24.67
N ALA A 247 6.47 2.46 24.12
CA ALA A 247 5.82 3.53 24.86
C ALA A 247 4.89 3.01 25.98
N ARG A 248 4.26 1.84 25.79
CA ARG A 248 3.51 1.14 26.85
C ARG A 248 4.41 0.59 27.96
N LYS A 249 5.62 0.13 27.63
CA LYS A 249 6.59 -0.40 28.62
C LYS A 249 7.26 0.73 29.40
N THR A 250 7.53 1.86 28.75
CA THR A 250 8.05 3.04 29.39
C THR A 250 6.92 3.74 30.14
N LYS A 251 6.65 3.28 31.38
CA LYS A 251 5.73 3.99 32.28
C LYS A 251 6.12 5.47 32.28
N ALA A 252 5.13 6.36 32.14
CA ALA A 252 5.35 7.77 32.40
C ALA A 252 5.95 7.87 33.81
N LYS A 253 7.23 8.26 33.91
CA LYS A 253 7.81 8.59 35.21
C LYS A 253 6.96 9.75 35.72
N PRO A 254 6.35 9.66 36.91
CA PRO A 254 5.64 10.80 37.49
C PRO A 254 6.62 11.97 37.50
N SER A 255 6.35 12.98 36.68
CA SER A 255 7.16 14.19 36.61
C SER A 255 6.85 15.03 37.84
N HIS A 256 7.20 14.53 39.03
CA HIS A 256 7.19 15.30 40.28
C HIS A 256 8.43 16.20 40.41
N LEU A 257 9.27 16.27 39.38
CA LEU A 257 10.36 17.23 39.33
C LEU A 257 9.78 18.59 38.94
N CYS A 258 9.41 19.34 39.98
CA CYS A 258 9.21 20.78 39.94
C CYS A 258 10.49 21.42 39.38
N SER A 259 10.57 21.54 38.05
CA SER A 259 11.64 22.26 37.37
C SER A 259 11.60 23.70 37.86
N GLN A 260 12.56 24.08 38.70
CA GLN A 260 12.80 25.47 39.09
C GLN A 260 13.31 26.30 37.91
N PHE A 261 13.67 25.66 36.79
CA PHE A 261 14.10 26.31 35.56
C PHE A 261 12.90 26.80 34.76
N MET A 262 12.57 28.07 35.03
CA MET A 262 11.70 28.97 34.27
C MET A 262 10.19 28.69 34.32
N ARG A 263 9.49 29.48 35.14
CA ARG A 263 8.04 29.64 35.18
C ARG A 263 7.50 30.34 33.93
N VAL A 264 7.73 29.77 32.75
CA VAL A 264 7.10 30.23 31.51
C VAL A 264 5.66 29.69 31.49
N SER A 265 4.68 30.52 31.11
CA SER A 265 3.30 30.05 30.97
C SER A 265 3.20 28.98 29.88
N LEU A 266 2.24 28.07 30.01
CA LEU A 266 2.03 27.00 29.03
C LEU A 266 1.81 27.56 27.62
N ASP A 267 1.15 28.71 27.50
CA ASP A 267 0.90 29.38 26.21
C ASP A 267 2.21 29.81 25.56
N VAL A 268 3.11 30.45 26.32
CA VAL A 268 4.41 30.89 25.81
C VAL A 268 5.30 29.69 25.47
N ALA A 269 5.29 28.64 26.30
CA ALA A 269 6.00 27.39 26.00
C ALA A 269 5.48 26.73 24.71
N THR A 270 4.16 26.73 24.51
CA THR A 270 3.52 26.21 23.29
C THR A 270 3.90 27.06 22.08
N LEU A 271 3.86 28.38 22.17
CA LEU A 271 4.29 29.28 21.07
C LEU A 271 5.75 29.04 20.68
N ILE A 272 6.66 28.88 21.65
CA ILE A 272 8.07 28.54 21.38
C ILE A 272 8.16 27.18 20.68
N ALA A 273 7.41 26.19 21.18
CA ALA A 273 7.36 24.86 20.56
C ALA A 273 6.83 24.90 19.12
N GLU A 274 5.86 25.77 18.82
CA GLU A 274 5.33 25.94 17.45
C GLU A 274 6.38 26.50 16.50
N GLN A 275 7.22 27.42 16.95
CA GLN A 275 8.32 27.97 16.16
C GLN A 275 9.42 26.93 15.90
N LEU A 276 9.73 26.09 16.89
CA LEU A 276 10.78 25.07 16.77
C LEU A 276 10.34 23.84 15.98
N CYS A 277 9.04 23.54 15.98
CA CYS A 277 8.48 22.41 15.28
C CYS A 277 7.14 22.85 14.66
N PRO A 278 7.13 23.38 13.43
CA PRO A 278 5.89 23.72 12.73
C PRO A 278 5.09 22.46 12.34
N VAL A 279 3.87 22.64 11.81
CA VAL A 279 3.05 21.52 11.29
C VAL A 279 3.77 20.79 10.15
N ASN A 280 4.44 21.53 9.28
CA ASN A 280 5.31 21.00 8.23
C ASN A 280 6.75 20.96 8.75
N TYR A 281 7.07 19.95 9.56
CA TYR A 281 8.35 19.82 10.23
C TYR A 281 9.39 19.04 9.40
N THR A 282 10.66 19.23 9.76
CA THR A 282 11.83 18.48 9.29
C THR A 282 12.38 17.55 10.38
N VAL A 283 13.36 16.71 10.03
CA VAL A 283 14.10 15.90 11.04
C VAL A 283 14.82 16.78 12.05
N ALA A 284 15.33 17.94 11.62
CA ALA A 284 16.02 18.88 12.50
C ALA A 284 15.06 19.48 13.52
N ASP A 285 13.84 19.83 13.10
CA ASP A 285 12.80 20.38 13.98
C ASP A 285 12.40 19.39 15.08
N ILE A 286 12.24 18.11 14.73
CA ILE A 286 11.98 17.04 15.71
C ILE A 286 13.12 16.92 16.73
N LYS A 287 14.37 17.05 16.28
CA LYS A 287 15.53 17.04 17.19
C LYS A 287 15.54 18.27 18.10
N ASN A 288 15.24 19.45 17.55
CA ASN A 288 15.22 20.71 18.29
C ASN A 288 14.13 20.69 19.37
N ILE A 289 12.92 20.24 19.05
CA ILE A 289 11.85 20.13 20.03
C ILE A 289 12.17 19.06 21.10
N ARG A 290 12.79 17.93 20.75
CA ARG A 290 13.27 16.95 21.74
C ARG A 290 14.25 17.58 22.73
N ASN A 291 15.24 18.32 22.21
CA ASN A 291 16.23 18.99 23.04
C ASN A 291 15.59 20.04 23.95
N MET A 292 14.65 20.85 23.43
CA MET A 292 13.90 21.82 24.20
C MET A 292 13.10 21.14 25.33
N LEU A 293 12.29 20.13 25.01
CA LEU A 293 11.49 19.42 26.00
C LEU A 293 12.36 18.76 27.09
N ALA A 294 13.52 18.22 26.72
CA ALA A 294 14.46 17.65 27.68
C ALA A 294 15.15 18.72 28.54
N ALA A 295 15.54 19.86 27.96
CA ALA A 295 16.22 20.94 28.67
C ALA A 295 15.29 21.64 29.67
N PHE A 296 14.06 21.96 29.24
CA PHE A 296 13.10 22.70 30.06
C PHE A 296 12.16 21.80 30.85
N GLN A 297 12.19 20.48 30.61
CA GLN A 297 11.27 19.50 31.20
C GLN A 297 9.80 19.88 30.94
N TRP A 298 9.52 20.51 29.80
CA TRP A 298 8.17 20.93 29.43
C TRP A 298 7.32 19.75 28.97
N VAL A 299 6.04 19.80 29.32
CA VAL A 299 5.01 18.89 28.83
C VAL A 299 4.03 19.72 28.01
N LEU A 300 3.94 19.42 26.71
CA LEU A 300 3.05 20.12 25.78
C LEU A 300 1.66 19.49 25.76
N PRO A 301 0.61 20.30 25.53
CA PRO A 301 -0.76 19.80 25.50
C PRO A 301 -1.01 18.86 24.33
N GLU A 302 -2.04 18.01 24.41
CA GLU A 302 -2.37 17.06 23.35
C GLU A 302 -2.68 17.75 22.01
N CYS A 303 -3.31 18.92 22.05
CA CYS A 303 -3.62 19.69 20.84
C CYS A 303 -2.36 19.98 19.99
N PHE A 304 -1.23 20.30 20.63
CA PHE A 304 0.05 20.52 19.96
C PHE A 304 0.50 19.29 19.16
N TRP A 305 0.39 18.10 19.77
CA TRP A 305 0.78 16.84 19.13
C TRP A 305 -0.20 16.42 18.05
N SER A 306 -1.50 16.56 18.29
CA SER A 306 -2.55 16.18 17.35
C SER A 306 -2.48 16.94 16.02
N ALA A 307 -2.03 18.21 16.05
CA ALA A 307 -1.84 19.02 14.86
C ALA A 307 -0.65 18.57 13.97
N ARG A 308 0.29 17.79 14.53
CA ARG A 308 1.53 17.37 13.86
C ARG A 308 1.55 15.89 13.53
N CYS A 309 0.97 15.06 14.40
CA CYS A 309 0.88 13.64 14.16
C CYS A 309 -0.34 13.33 13.30
N ARG A 310 -0.06 12.88 12.08
CA ARG A 310 -1.04 12.46 11.08
C ARG A 310 -1.75 11.17 11.49
N ARG A 311 -2.75 11.28 12.37
CA ARG A 311 -3.59 10.14 12.82
C ARG A 311 -4.33 9.47 11.66
N ASP A 312 -4.61 10.21 10.58
CA ASP A 312 -5.14 9.68 9.31
C ASP A 312 -4.19 8.67 8.65
N VAL A 313 -2.88 8.80 8.88
CA VAL A 313 -1.86 7.91 8.36
C VAL A 313 -1.49 6.82 9.38
N ILE A 314 -1.46 7.13 10.67
CA ILE A 314 -1.01 6.19 11.71
C ILE A 314 -2.22 5.55 12.41
N PHE A 315 -2.94 4.70 11.68
CA PHE A 315 -4.16 4.06 12.17
C PHE A 315 -3.96 3.16 13.39
N GLU A 316 -2.73 2.66 13.62
CA GLU A 316 -2.41 1.84 14.80
C GLU A 316 -2.57 2.62 16.13
N LEU A 317 -2.62 3.96 16.08
CA LEU A 317 -2.94 4.77 17.26
C LEU A 317 -4.38 4.63 17.72
N GLY A 318 -5.31 4.25 16.83
CA GLY A 318 -6.71 4.00 17.19
C GLY A 318 -6.91 2.79 18.10
N ASP A 319 -5.92 1.89 18.16
CA ASP A 319 -5.96 0.69 19.01
C ASP A 319 -5.48 0.97 20.45
N ILE A 320 -5.01 2.19 20.72
CA ILE A 320 -4.57 2.61 22.05
C ILE A 320 -5.79 3.13 22.82
N LYS A 321 -6.06 2.53 23.98
CA LYS A 321 -7.13 3.02 24.86
C LYS A 321 -6.66 4.29 25.58
N GLU A 322 -7.54 5.27 25.77
CA GLU A 322 -7.23 6.52 26.46
C GLU A 322 -6.68 6.32 27.88
N ILE A 323 -6.96 5.17 28.50
CA ILE A 323 -6.56 4.80 29.86
C ILE A 323 -5.10 4.29 29.91
N ASP A 324 -4.46 4.00 28.76
CA ASP A 324 -3.10 3.47 28.74
C ASP A 324 -2.11 4.56 29.23
N PRO A 325 -1.30 4.29 30.28
CA PRO A 325 -0.35 5.27 30.85
C PRO A 325 0.89 5.40 29.96
N ILE A 326 0.72 6.06 28.81
CA ILE A 326 1.73 6.22 27.76
C ILE A 326 2.34 7.63 27.82
N ASN A 327 3.66 7.71 27.66
CA ASN A 327 4.30 8.99 27.38
C ASN A 327 4.00 9.41 25.93
N TRP A 328 2.86 10.08 25.75
CA TRP A 328 2.40 10.54 24.44
C TRP A 328 3.40 11.44 23.75
N GLY A 329 4.02 12.40 24.45
CA GLY A 329 5.01 13.29 23.84
C GLY A 329 6.18 12.54 23.19
N ALA A 330 6.75 11.56 23.89
CA ALA A 330 7.84 10.74 23.36
C ALA A 330 7.39 9.88 22.17
N LEU A 331 6.24 9.19 22.29
CA LEU A 331 5.69 8.36 21.22
C LEU A 331 5.42 9.20 19.96
N GLN A 332 4.84 10.38 20.11
CA GLN A 332 4.50 11.27 19.00
C GLN A 332 5.77 11.70 18.24
N LEU A 333 6.84 12.06 18.95
CA LEU A 333 8.12 12.44 18.35
C LEU A 333 8.78 11.28 17.59
N ASP A 334 8.70 10.06 18.12
CA ASP A 334 9.21 8.87 17.45
C ASP A 334 8.43 8.53 16.18
N LEU A 335 7.10 8.65 16.22
CA LEU A 335 6.22 8.48 15.06
C LEU A 335 6.43 9.57 14.01
N MET A 336 6.58 10.83 14.42
CA MET A 336 6.93 11.94 13.52
C MET A 336 8.26 11.68 12.81
N THR A 337 9.26 11.17 13.53
CA THR A 337 10.56 10.79 12.96
C THR A 337 10.39 9.69 11.92
N LEU A 338 9.59 8.67 12.24
CA LEU A 338 9.34 7.53 11.36
C LEU A 338 8.61 7.95 10.07
N LEU A 339 7.69 8.91 10.16
CA LEU A 339 6.94 9.44 9.02
C LEU A 339 7.82 10.22 8.03
N ILE A 340 8.86 10.91 8.51
CA ILE A 340 9.71 11.79 7.67
C ILE A 340 11.00 11.14 7.15
N ASP A 341 11.51 10.08 7.79
CA ASP A 341 12.74 9.39 7.34
C ASP A 341 12.61 8.89 5.87
N GLY A 342 11.38 8.61 5.44
CA GLY A 342 11.07 8.11 4.09
C GLY A 342 11.43 6.64 3.89
N LYS A 343 11.98 5.98 4.92
CA LYS A 343 12.38 4.56 4.94
C LYS A 343 11.34 3.65 5.58
N SER A 344 10.19 4.19 5.95
CA SER A 344 9.09 3.46 6.57
C SER A 344 7.96 3.28 5.56
N GLY A 345 7.04 2.36 5.87
CA GLY A 345 5.81 2.21 5.09
C GLY A 345 4.90 3.43 5.21
N LEU A 346 5.07 4.24 6.26
CA LEU A 346 4.21 5.39 6.57
C LEU A 346 4.25 6.49 5.52
N SER A 347 5.41 6.83 4.98
CA SER A 347 5.50 7.87 3.96
C SER A 347 4.80 7.43 2.66
N ASN A 348 4.96 6.15 2.28
CA ASN A 348 4.24 5.57 1.14
C ASN A 348 2.73 5.49 1.41
N ARG A 349 2.34 5.10 2.63
CA ARG A 349 0.94 5.11 3.11
C ARG A 349 0.31 6.49 2.98
N ALA A 350 0.99 7.54 3.47
CA ALA A 350 0.52 8.92 3.39
C ALA A 350 0.29 9.37 1.95
N ARG A 351 1.22 9.02 1.04
CA ARG A 351 1.10 9.27 -0.40
C ARG A 351 -0.14 8.58 -0.98
N ILE A 352 -0.31 7.29 -0.71
CA ILE A 352 -1.43 6.50 -1.25
C ILE A 352 -2.77 7.01 -0.72
N ILE A 353 -2.86 7.30 0.59
CA ILE A 353 -4.05 7.91 1.20
C ILE A 353 -4.39 9.24 0.50
N GLY A 354 -3.40 10.11 0.23
CA GLY A 354 -3.63 11.35 -0.51
C GLY A 354 -4.24 11.14 -1.91
N VAL A 355 -3.77 10.12 -2.63
CA VAL A 355 -4.35 9.73 -3.93
C VAL A 355 -5.78 9.23 -3.78
N ILE A 356 -6.03 8.30 -2.85
CA ILE A 356 -7.36 7.74 -2.61
C ILE A 356 -8.34 8.84 -2.17
N THR A 357 -7.93 9.78 -1.33
CA THR A 357 -8.75 10.93 -0.92
C THR A 357 -9.11 11.82 -2.11
N SER A 358 -8.18 12.05 -3.04
CA SER A 358 -8.45 12.79 -4.26
C SER A 358 -9.45 12.06 -5.17
N ILE A 359 -9.32 10.74 -5.29
CA ILE A 359 -10.28 9.88 -6.00
C ILE A 359 -11.66 9.93 -5.31
N LYS A 360 -11.73 9.89 -3.97
CA LYS A 360 -12.97 10.03 -3.17
C LYS A 360 -13.67 11.35 -3.49
N SER A 361 -12.93 12.46 -3.50
CA SER A 361 -13.48 13.78 -3.83
C SER A 361 -14.10 13.81 -5.24
N ILE A 362 -13.39 13.26 -6.24
CA ILE A 362 -13.93 13.12 -7.60
C ILE A 362 -15.17 12.24 -7.61
N TYR A 363 -15.12 11.08 -6.94
CA TYR A 363 -16.22 10.14 -6.84
C TYR A 363 -17.51 10.82 -6.36
N PHE A 364 -17.45 11.61 -5.28
CA PHE A 364 -18.62 12.30 -4.74
C PHE A 364 -19.07 13.52 -5.58
N SER A 365 -18.14 14.16 -6.30
CA SER A 365 -18.48 15.26 -7.22
C SER A 365 -19.20 14.80 -8.50
N MET A 366 -19.06 13.52 -8.88
CA MET A 366 -19.75 12.99 -10.05
C MET A 366 -21.26 13.00 -9.83
N ARG A 367 -22.00 13.61 -10.76
CA ARG A 367 -23.47 13.52 -10.79
C ARG A 367 -23.87 12.04 -10.90
N LYS A 368 -24.94 11.68 -10.18
CA LYS A 368 -25.51 10.33 -10.19
C LYS A 368 -25.95 9.92 -11.60
#